data_AF-A0A1F8QAB7-F1
#
_entry.id   AF-A0A1F8QAB7-F1
#
_cell.length_a   1.000
_cell.length_b   1.000
_cell.length_c   1.000
_cell.angle_alpha   90.00
_cell.angle_beta   90.00
_cell.angle_gamma   90.00
#
_symmetry.space_group_name_H-M   'P 1'
#
loop_
_entity.id
_entity.type
_entity.pdbx_description
1 polymer ?
#
loop_
_entity_poly.entity_id
_entity_poly.type
_entity_poly.pdbx_seq_one_letter_code
_entity_poly.pdbx_strand_id
1 'polypeptide(L)'
;MKKETSTYHSGQTPGILKLKKQLEFDRDTQEAVWSALEALTAPELEIRQQGFDSLLEKDVVRKSPLVVYVLATRLLEPEIQLRRRIVGCLAELISPAPGDPPPAGAALTYLNGYLSQMRKRPIFALLQVAGFDPESSKQVGTLLKACSFAGNQLSQILVDHTAPIPIRRQAITFTSQIGFLVAIPALERMVRRIEARVSPGELLNLSNAELEDEASLLPYMKEALVRLQAL
;
A
#
# COMPACT_ATOMS: atom_id res chain seq x y z
N MET A 1 -43.35 14.93 47.70
CA MET A 1 -42.21 14.36 46.93
C MET A 1 -42.62 14.27 45.47
N LYS A 2 -42.01 15.11 44.62
CA LYS A 2 -42.22 15.13 43.17
C LYS A 2 -41.57 13.88 42.57
N LYS A 3 -42.30 13.14 41.72
CA LYS A 3 -41.74 12.09 40.85
C LYS A 3 -41.31 12.76 39.55
N GLU A 4 -40.01 12.84 39.32
CA GLU A 4 -39.44 13.28 38.06
C GLU A 4 -39.61 12.18 37.00
N THR A 5 -40.35 12.52 35.96
CA THR A 5 -40.41 11.79 34.69
C THR A 5 -39.12 12.04 33.91
N SER A 6 -38.27 11.02 33.81
CA SER A 6 -37.11 11.01 32.92
C SER A 6 -37.58 10.80 31.48
N THR A 7 -37.70 11.90 30.73
CA THR A 7 -37.91 11.90 29.29
C THR A 7 -36.56 11.72 28.59
N TYR A 8 -36.30 10.50 28.11
CA TYR A 8 -35.21 10.24 27.17
C TYR A 8 -35.40 11.11 25.92
N HIS A 9 -34.61 12.18 25.82
CA HIS A 9 -34.45 12.94 24.58
C HIS A 9 -33.65 12.08 23.60
N SER A 10 -34.31 11.67 22.51
CA SER A 10 -33.66 11.15 21.31
C SER A 10 -32.79 12.25 20.70
N GLY A 11 -31.57 12.37 21.20
CA GLY A 11 -30.52 13.16 20.58
C GLY A 11 -30.17 12.58 19.22
N GLN A 12 -30.90 13.00 18.19
CA GLN A 12 -30.50 12.81 16.81
C GLN A 12 -29.10 13.39 16.63
N THR A 13 -28.12 12.52 16.49
CA THR A 13 -26.73 12.90 16.26
C THR A 13 -26.66 13.61 14.90
N PRO A 14 -26.27 14.89 14.83
CA PRO A 14 -26.29 15.68 13.59
C PRO A 14 -25.39 15.13 12.47
N GLY A 15 -24.52 14.16 12.78
CA GLY A 15 -23.61 13.53 11.83
C GLY A 15 -24.25 12.49 10.90
N ILE A 16 -25.29 11.77 11.33
CA ILE A 16 -25.86 10.66 10.55
C ILE A 16 -26.72 11.17 9.38
N LEU A 17 -27.42 12.31 9.57
CA LEU A 17 -28.24 12.91 8.51
C LEU A 17 -27.42 13.59 7.40
N LYS A 18 -26.17 14.00 7.67
CA LYS A 18 -25.31 14.60 6.64
C LYS A 18 -24.68 13.57 5.68
N LEU A 19 -24.54 12.32 6.12
CA LEU A 19 -24.05 11.22 5.27
C LEU A 19 -25.06 10.79 4.20
N LYS A 20 -26.37 10.97 4.44
CA LYS A 20 -27.42 10.59 3.48
C LYS A 20 -27.39 11.39 2.18
N LYS A 21 -26.82 12.60 2.17
CA LYS A 21 -26.84 13.49 0.99
C LYS A 21 -25.70 13.26 -0.01
N GLN A 22 -24.76 12.36 0.25
CA GLN A 22 -23.48 12.37 -0.47
C GLN A 22 -23.20 11.21 -1.42
N LEU A 23 -24.08 10.21 -1.56
CA LEU A 23 -23.95 9.13 -2.55
C LEU A 23 -25.31 8.51 -2.88
N GLU A 24 -26.18 9.27 -3.56
CA GLU A 24 -27.38 8.68 -4.15
C GLU A 24 -27.01 8.14 -5.52
N PHE A 25 -26.49 6.91 -5.55
CA PHE A 25 -26.51 6.11 -6.76
C PHE A 25 -27.97 5.72 -7.04
N ASP A 26 -28.39 5.74 -8.30
CA ASP A 26 -29.65 5.11 -8.71
C ASP A 26 -29.62 3.61 -8.38
N ARG A 27 -30.81 3.00 -8.32
CA ARG A 27 -30.95 1.60 -7.89
C ARG A 27 -30.15 0.63 -8.77
N ASP A 28 -30.14 0.84 -10.08
CA ASP A 28 -29.46 -0.04 -11.03
C ASP A 28 -27.94 0.07 -10.83
N THR A 29 -27.42 1.27 -10.60
CA THR A 29 -26.03 1.48 -10.22
C THR A 29 -25.69 0.82 -8.89
N GLN A 30 -26.56 0.88 -7.88
CA GLN A 30 -26.32 0.21 -6.60
C GLN A 30 -26.22 -1.31 -6.76
N GLU A 31 -27.18 -1.92 -7.44
CA GLU A 31 -27.19 -3.37 -7.71
C GLU A 31 -25.93 -3.80 -8.47
N ALA A 32 -25.51 -3.01 -9.47
CA ALA A 32 -24.31 -3.30 -10.23
C ALA A 32 -23.02 -3.11 -9.41
N VAL A 33 -22.95 -2.11 -8.52
CA VAL A 33 -21.81 -1.94 -7.59
C VAL A 33 -21.71 -3.13 -6.64
N TRP A 34 -22.82 -3.59 -6.08
CA TRP A 34 -22.82 -4.76 -5.20
C TRP A 34 -22.34 -6.02 -5.94
N SER A 35 -22.90 -6.29 -7.11
CA SER A 35 -22.47 -7.43 -7.93
C SER A 35 -20.98 -7.36 -8.28
N ALA A 36 -20.48 -6.16 -8.61
CA ALA A 36 -19.07 -5.96 -8.90
C ALA A 36 -18.16 -6.17 -7.68
N LEU A 37 -18.59 -5.73 -6.49
CA LEU A 37 -17.86 -5.97 -5.24
C LEU A 37 -17.86 -7.46 -4.85
N GLU A 38 -18.96 -8.18 -5.06
CA GLU A 38 -19.04 -9.63 -4.87
C GLU A 38 -18.09 -10.36 -5.82
N ALA A 39 -18.07 -9.95 -7.09
CA ALA A 39 -17.19 -10.51 -8.12
C ALA A 39 -15.70 -10.40 -7.74
N LEU A 40 -15.28 -9.35 -7.02
CA LEU A 40 -13.89 -9.23 -6.50
C LEU A 40 -13.49 -10.33 -5.51
N THR A 41 -14.44 -11.11 -4.99
CA THR A 41 -14.18 -12.22 -4.06
C THR A 41 -14.21 -13.59 -4.74
N ALA A 42 -14.54 -13.66 -6.03
CA ALA A 42 -14.61 -14.90 -6.78
C ALA A 42 -13.23 -15.60 -6.85
N PRO A 43 -13.17 -16.94 -6.86
CA PRO A 43 -11.91 -17.66 -7.01
C PRO A 43 -11.28 -17.49 -8.41
N GLU A 44 -12.08 -17.23 -9.44
CA GLU A 44 -11.64 -17.03 -10.81
C GLU A 44 -11.12 -15.60 -11.04
N LEU A 45 -9.91 -15.48 -11.62
CA LEU A 45 -9.32 -14.18 -11.95
C LEU A 45 -10.20 -13.35 -12.90
N GLU A 46 -10.77 -13.99 -13.92
CA GLU A 46 -11.59 -13.31 -14.93
C GLU A 46 -12.80 -12.62 -14.31
N ILE A 47 -13.48 -13.29 -13.36
CA ILE A 47 -14.62 -12.71 -12.64
C ILE A 47 -14.17 -11.53 -11.77
N ARG A 48 -13.04 -11.64 -11.07
CA ARG A 48 -12.48 -10.52 -10.29
C ARG A 48 -12.11 -9.34 -11.18
N GLN A 49 -11.54 -9.59 -12.37
CA GLN A 49 -11.23 -8.54 -13.34
C GLN A 49 -12.49 -7.84 -13.85
N GLN A 50 -13.52 -8.59 -14.22
CA GLN A 50 -14.81 -8.03 -14.64
C GLN A 50 -15.45 -7.18 -13.53
N GLY A 51 -15.41 -7.65 -12.28
CA GLY A 51 -15.86 -6.88 -11.13
C GLY A 51 -15.09 -5.58 -10.98
N PHE A 52 -13.76 -5.62 -11.05
CA PHE A 52 -12.93 -4.42 -10.99
C PHE A 52 -13.22 -3.44 -12.14
N ASP A 53 -13.35 -3.94 -13.37
CA ASP A 53 -13.62 -3.13 -14.56
C ASP A 53 -14.98 -2.43 -14.47
N SER A 54 -16.01 -3.15 -14.02
CA SER A 54 -17.35 -2.58 -13.78
C SER A 54 -17.33 -1.43 -12.75
N LEU A 55 -16.50 -1.51 -11.71
CA LEU A 55 -16.34 -0.42 -10.74
C LEU A 55 -15.67 0.82 -11.35
N LEU A 56 -14.70 0.62 -12.26
CA LEU A 56 -14.02 1.71 -12.95
C LEU A 56 -14.94 2.39 -13.96
N GLU A 57 -15.64 1.62 -14.78
CA GLU A 57 -16.57 2.12 -15.81
C GLU A 57 -17.66 3.01 -15.23
N LYS A 58 -18.11 2.71 -14.00
CA LYS A 58 -19.15 3.49 -13.30
C LYS A 58 -18.60 4.68 -12.51
N ASP A 59 -17.28 4.86 -12.47
CA ASP A 59 -16.60 5.91 -11.71
C ASP A 59 -17.08 5.95 -10.25
N VAL A 60 -17.25 4.78 -9.63
CA VAL A 60 -17.74 4.67 -8.24
C VAL A 60 -16.61 4.67 -7.24
N VAL A 61 -15.40 4.36 -7.66
CA VAL A 61 -14.21 4.30 -6.80
C VAL A 61 -13.90 5.69 -6.22
N ARG A 62 -14.04 6.76 -6.99
CA ARG A 62 -13.82 8.14 -6.52
C ARG A 62 -14.91 8.62 -5.57
N LYS A 63 -16.07 7.97 -5.58
CA LYS A 63 -17.27 8.44 -4.90
C LYS A 63 -17.50 7.66 -3.61
N SER A 64 -17.42 6.34 -3.65
CA SER A 64 -17.90 5.45 -2.59
C SER A 64 -16.78 5.03 -1.63
N PRO A 65 -16.87 5.40 -0.33
CA PRO A 65 -15.89 4.96 0.68
C PRO A 65 -15.84 3.44 0.85
N LEU A 66 -16.98 2.75 0.67
CA LEU A 66 -17.04 1.30 0.76
C LEU A 66 -16.26 0.64 -0.38
N VAL A 67 -16.44 1.13 -1.62
CA VAL A 67 -15.71 0.61 -2.78
C VAL A 67 -14.21 0.79 -2.59
N VAL A 68 -13.78 1.98 -2.14
CA VAL A 68 -12.37 2.24 -1.84
C VAL A 68 -11.84 1.33 -0.75
N TYR A 69 -12.59 1.15 0.34
CA TYR A 69 -12.18 0.26 1.42
C TYR A 69 -11.99 -1.17 0.92
N VAL A 70 -12.96 -1.71 0.15
CA VAL A 70 -12.86 -3.06 -0.44
C VAL A 70 -11.62 -3.16 -1.34
N LEU A 71 -11.42 -2.22 -2.27
CA LEU A 71 -10.23 -2.21 -3.13
C LEU A 71 -8.92 -2.11 -2.34
N ALA A 72 -8.88 -1.34 -1.25
CA ALA A 72 -7.72 -1.25 -0.38
C ALA A 72 -7.39 -2.60 0.29
N THR A 73 -8.41 -3.37 0.71
CA THR A 73 -8.20 -4.76 1.19
C THR A 73 -7.69 -5.70 0.08
N ARG A 74 -7.92 -5.35 -1.19
CA ARG A 74 -7.41 -6.07 -2.35
C ARG A 74 -5.97 -5.70 -2.75
N LEU A 75 -5.25 -4.89 -1.97
CA LEU A 75 -3.80 -4.77 -2.13
C LEU A 75 -3.04 -6.11 -1.95
N LEU A 76 -3.71 -7.12 -1.38
CA LEU A 76 -3.22 -8.50 -1.26
C LEU A 76 -3.76 -9.43 -2.35
N GLU A 77 -4.23 -8.89 -3.47
CA GLU A 77 -4.72 -9.66 -4.61
C GLU A 77 -3.68 -10.70 -5.08
N PRO A 78 -3.97 -12.01 -5.11
CA PRO A 78 -2.99 -13.03 -5.48
C PRO A 78 -2.37 -12.78 -6.86
N GLU A 79 -3.20 -12.40 -7.83
CA GLU A 79 -2.77 -12.20 -9.21
C GLU A 79 -2.10 -10.84 -9.39
N ILE A 80 -0.81 -10.86 -9.72
CA ILE A 80 0.03 -9.66 -9.71
C ILE A 80 -0.44 -8.61 -10.71
N GLN A 81 -1.00 -9.03 -11.86
CA GLN A 81 -1.54 -8.13 -12.88
C GLN A 81 -2.76 -7.37 -12.35
N LEU A 82 -3.70 -8.04 -11.67
CA LEU A 82 -4.86 -7.37 -11.09
C LEU A 82 -4.44 -6.50 -9.90
N ARG A 83 -3.52 -6.99 -9.05
CA ARG A 83 -2.96 -6.19 -7.95
C ARG A 83 -2.34 -4.89 -8.44
N ARG A 84 -1.56 -4.93 -9.54
CA ARG A 84 -0.98 -3.74 -10.18
C ARG A 84 -2.05 -2.72 -10.56
N ARG A 85 -3.14 -3.17 -11.17
CA ARG A 85 -4.27 -2.30 -11.57
C ARG A 85 -4.94 -1.66 -10.35
N ILE A 86 -5.15 -2.43 -9.28
CA ILE A 86 -5.70 -1.92 -8.01
C ILE A 86 -4.76 -0.88 -7.39
N VAL A 87 -3.45 -1.14 -7.36
CA VAL A 87 -2.44 -0.18 -6.88
C VAL A 87 -2.50 1.12 -7.68
N GLY A 88 -2.59 1.03 -9.00
CA GLY A 88 -2.74 2.20 -9.88
C GLY A 88 -3.97 3.02 -9.54
N CYS A 89 -5.13 2.36 -9.49
CA CYS A 89 -6.40 2.98 -9.16
C CYS A 89 -6.40 3.69 -7.79
N LEU A 90 -5.86 3.04 -6.75
CA LEU A 90 -5.78 3.64 -5.42
C LEU A 90 -4.77 4.79 -5.35
N ALA A 91 -3.66 4.71 -6.09
CA ALA A 91 -2.68 5.80 -6.14
C ALA A 91 -3.25 7.03 -6.86
N GLU A 92 -4.05 6.84 -7.91
CA GLU A 92 -4.76 7.92 -8.63
C GLU A 92 -5.79 8.61 -7.74
N LEU A 93 -6.38 7.93 -6.75
CA LEU A 93 -7.22 8.62 -5.77
C LEU A 93 -6.40 9.63 -4.94
N ILE A 94 -5.19 9.26 -4.51
CA ILE A 94 -4.33 10.11 -3.68
C ILE A 94 -3.68 11.23 -4.50
N SER A 95 -3.31 10.93 -5.73
CA SER A 95 -2.66 11.87 -6.66
C SER A 95 -3.35 11.81 -8.02
N PRO A 96 -4.54 12.44 -8.15
CA PRO A 96 -5.30 12.48 -9.39
C PRO A 96 -4.50 13.07 -10.55
N ALA A 97 -4.85 12.68 -11.78
CA ALA A 97 -4.24 13.27 -12.96
C ALA A 97 -4.63 14.76 -13.07
N PRO A 98 -3.79 15.60 -13.69
CA PRO A 98 -4.16 16.99 -13.95
C PRO A 98 -5.48 17.07 -14.74
N GLY A 99 -6.46 17.79 -14.18
CA GLY A 99 -7.79 17.94 -14.78
C GLY A 99 -8.86 16.98 -14.24
N ASP A 100 -8.47 15.94 -13.49
CA ASP A 100 -9.45 15.09 -12.81
C ASP A 100 -10.14 15.84 -11.67
N PRO A 101 -11.45 15.61 -11.46
CA PRO A 101 -12.10 16.09 -10.26
C PRO A 101 -11.49 15.42 -9.02
N PRO A 102 -11.38 16.14 -7.89
CA PRO A 102 -10.93 15.54 -6.66
C PRO A 102 -11.90 14.43 -6.24
N PRO A 103 -11.40 13.31 -5.69
CA PRO A 103 -12.27 12.27 -5.15
C PRO A 103 -13.11 12.82 -3.98
N ALA A 104 -14.21 12.15 -3.69
CA ALA A 104 -15.02 12.48 -2.53
C ALA A 104 -14.16 12.41 -1.25
N GLY A 105 -14.26 13.41 -0.38
CA GLY A 105 -13.44 13.49 0.83
C GLY A 105 -13.58 12.25 1.73
N ALA A 106 -14.77 11.65 1.77
CA ALA A 106 -15.01 10.39 2.48
C ALA A 106 -14.23 9.22 1.86
N ALA A 107 -14.13 9.12 0.54
CA ALA A 107 -13.38 8.06 -0.15
C ALA A 107 -11.89 8.11 0.24
N LEU A 108 -11.27 9.31 0.19
CA LEU A 108 -9.90 9.52 0.65
C LEU A 108 -9.70 9.23 2.14
N THR A 109 -10.67 9.61 2.97
CA THR A 109 -10.59 9.38 4.43
C THR A 109 -10.50 7.89 4.75
N TYR A 110 -11.29 7.05 4.08
CA TYR A 110 -11.26 5.60 4.26
C TYR A 110 -9.99 4.97 3.69
N LEU A 111 -9.51 5.45 2.55
CA LEU A 111 -8.22 5.00 2.00
C LEU A 111 -7.09 5.28 2.98
N ASN A 112 -6.97 6.52 3.46
CA ASN A 112 -5.94 6.90 4.43
C ASN A 112 -6.07 6.11 5.74
N GLY A 113 -7.31 5.87 6.19
CA GLY A 113 -7.60 5.01 7.34
C GLY A 113 -7.04 3.60 7.17
N TYR A 114 -7.20 2.98 6.00
CA TYR A 114 -6.61 1.67 5.70
C TYR A 114 -5.08 1.74 5.55
N LEU A 115 -4.57 2.69 4.77
CA LEU A 115 -3.13 2.82 4.49
C LEU A 115 -2.31 3.06 5.76
N SER A 116 -2.84 3.83 6.71
CA SER A 116 -2.21 4.06 8.01
C SER A 116 -2.08 2.80 8.87
N GLN A 117 -2.79 1.71 8.53
CA GLN A 117 -2.74 0.45 9.26
C GLN A 117 -1.94 -0.64 8.54
N MET A 118 -1.40 -0.35 7.35
CA MET A 118 -0.62 -1.33 6.60
C MET A 118 0.57 -1.84 7.42
N ARG A 119 0.70 -3.16 7.45
CA ARG A 119 1.83 -3.88 8.07
C ARG A 119 2.72 -4.49 6.98
N LYS A 120 3.64 -5.36 7.39
CA LYS A 120 4.61 -6.04 6.53
C LYS A 120 3.99 -6.67 5.28
N ARG A 121 2.87 -7.38 5.40
CA ARG A 121 2.28 -8.14 4.27
C ARG A 121 1.77 -7.23 3.14
N PRO A 122 0.94 -6.20 3.37
CA PRO A 122 0.59 -5.22 2.33
C PRO A 122 1.81 -4.53 1.72
N ILE A 123 2.78 -4.11 2.54
CA ILE A 123 3.98 -3.43 2.03
C ILE A 123 4.80 -4.35 1.14
N PHE A 124 4.99 -5.61 1.54
CA PHE A 124 5.64 -6.62 0.72
C PHE A 124 4.90 -6.81 -0.62
N ALA A 125 3.56 -6.85 -0.60
CA ALA A 125 2.76 -6.95 -1.81
C ALA A 125 2.93 -5.75 -2.76
N LEU A 126 3.09 -4.53 -2.22
CA LEU A 126 3.42 -3.34 -3.00
C LEU A 126 4.82 -3.42 -3.63
N LEU A 127 5.81 -3.92 -2.89
CA LEU A 127 7.17 -4.13 -3.42
C LEU A 127 7.18 -5.17 -4.54
N GLN A 128 6.34 -6.22 -4.44
CA GLN A 128 6.15 -7.18 -5.53
C GLN A 128 5.61 -6.52 -6.80
N VAL A 129 4.67 -5.56 -6.68
CA VAL A 129 4.15 -4.81 -7.84
C VAL A 129 5.26 -4.01 -8.51
N ALA A 130 6.06 -3.27 -7.75
CA ALA A 130 7.19 -2.52 -8.31
C ALA A 130 8.28 -3.43 -8.91
N GLY A 131 8.45 -4.64 -8.38
CA GLY A 131 9.36 -5.65 -8.94
C GLY A 131 8.83 -6.30 -10.22
N PHE A 132 7.51 -6.45 -10.34
CA PHE A 132 6.83 -7.02 -11.51
C PHE A 132 6.71 -6.01 -12.66
N ASP A 133 6.36 -4.77 -12.35
CA ASP A 133 6.22 -3.68 -13.31
C ASP A 133 6.91 -2.41 -12.79
N PRO A 134 8.10 -2.06 -13.32
CA PRO A 134 8.82 -0.86 -12.92
C PRO A 134 8.05 0.44 -13.16
N GLU A 135 7.15 0.49 -14.15
CA GLU A 135 6.34 1.69 -14.43
C GLU A 135 5.39 2.02 -13.27
N SER A 136 4.99 1.00 -12.49
CA SER A 136 4.14 1.15 -11.31
C SER A 136 4.87 1.71 -10.07
N SER A 137 6.18 1.99 -10.17
CA SER A 137 6.98 2.46 -9.03
C SER A 137 6.47 3.78 -8.45
N LYS A 138 5.99 4.70 -9.30
CA LYS A 138 5.43 5.97 -8.84
C LYS A 138 4.19 5.77 -7.98
N GLN A 139 3.29 4.89 -8.42
CA GLN A 139 2.03 4.57 -7.75
C GLN A 139 2.28 3.86 -6.43
N VAL A 140 3.20 2.89 -6.41
CA VAL A 140 3.66 2.24 -5.17
C VAL A 140 4.24 3.27 -4.20
N GLY A 141 5.10 4.17 -4.68
CA GLY A 141 5.67 5.26 -3.88
C GLY A 141 4.60 6.17 -3.28
N THR A 142 3.55 6.52 -4.04
CA THR A 142 2.40 7.30 -3.56
C THR A 142 1.69 6.61 -2.39
N LEU A 143 1.39 5.31 -2.52
CA LEU A 143 0.74 4.56 -1.44
C LEU A 143 1.62 4.40 -0.20
N LEU A 144 2.93 4.15 -0.39
CA LEU A 144 3.87 4.05 0.71
C LEU A 144 4.05 5.38 1.46
N LYS A 145 4.08 6.51 0.74
CA LYS A 145 4.11 7.86 1.34
C LYS A 145 2.89 8.15 2.21
N ALA A 146 1.72 7.64 1.82
CA ALA A 146 0.49 7.78 2.60
C ALA A 146 0.42 6.85 3.83
N CYS A 147 1.37 5.92 3.98
CA CYS A 147 1.45 5.02 5.12
C CYS A 147 2.48 5.52 6.15
N SER A 148 1.99 5.99 7.30
CA SER A 148 2.83 6.51 8.40
C SER A 148 3.86 5.51 8.94
N PHE A 149 3.61 4.19 8.82
CA PHE A 149 4.50 3.15 9.30
C PHE A 149 5.36 2.50 8.21
N ALA A 150 5.26 2.95 6.95
CA ALA A 150 5.97 2.32 5.84
C ALA A 150 7.48 2.26 6.06
N GLY A 151 8.10 3.34 6.52
CA GLY A 151 9.54 3.38 6.81
C GLY A 151 9.98 2.28 7.78
N ASN A 152 9.26 2.08 8.89
CA ASN A 152 9.57 1.03 9.86
C ASN A 152 9.44 -0.38 9.28
N GLN A 153 8.43 -0.61 8.44
CA GLN A 153 8.20 -1.92 7.84
C GLN A 153 9.21 -2.21 6.72
N LEU A 154 9.59 -1.21 5.92
CA LEU A 154 10.66 -1.32 4.93
C LEU A 154 12.00 -1.62 5.63
N SER A 155 12.28 -0.96 6.75
CA SER A 155 13.43 -1.26 7.62
C SER A 155 13.46 -2.69 8.12
N GLN A 156 12.30 -3.29 8.41
CA GLN A 156 12.21 -4.68 8.82
C GLN A 156 12.42 -5.64 7.63
N ILE A 157 11.89 -5.30 6.45
CA ILE A 157 12.04 -6.12 5.24
C ILE A 157 13.51 -6.13 4.78
N LEU A 158 14.22 -5.02 4.82
CA LEU A 158 15.60 -4.95 4.32
C LEU A 158 16.58 -5.85 5.11
N VAL A 159 16.34 -6.01 6.43
CA VAL A 159 17.17 -6.84 7.32
C VAL A 159 16.70 -8.30 7.39
N ASP A 160 15.55 -8.61 6.82
CA ASP A 160 14.97 -9.95 6.83
C ASP A 160 15.65 -10.85 5.79
N HIS A 161 16.41 -11.84 6.26
CA HIS A 161 17.12 -12.79 5.41
C HIS A 161 16.18 -13.76 4.69
N THR A 162 14.94 -13.91 5.16
CA THR A 162 13.93 -14.74 4.49
C THR A 162 13.24 -14.01 3.34
N ALA A 163 13.39 -12.67 3.27
CA ALA A 163 12.86 -11.89 2.17
C ALA A 163 13.73 -12.08 0.91
N PRO A 164 13.13 -12.35 -0.25
CA PRO A 164 13.88 -12.48 -1.51
C PRO A 164 14.70 -11.22 -1.83
N ILE A 165 15.89 -11.40 -2.38
CA ILE A 165 16.80 -10.31 -2.78
C ILE A 165 16.11 -9.21 -3.61
N PRO A 166 15.27 -9.53 -4.62
CA PRO A 166 14.57 -8.48 -5.37
C PRO A 166 13.66 -7.61 -4.50
N ILE A 167 13.02 -8.19 -3.48
CA ILE A 167 12.14 -7.46 -2.57
C ILE A 167 12.94 -6.60 -1.60
N ARG A 168 14.05 -7.12 -1.05
CA ARG A 168 14.97 -6.34 -0.22
C ARG A 168 15.55 -5.16 -0.98
N ARG A 169 15.93 -5.36 -2.25
CA ARG A 169 16.38 -4.28 -3.15
C ARG A 169 15.30 -3.22 -3.33
N GLN A 170 14.05 -3.61 -3.62
CA GLN A 170 12.95 -2.64 -3.72
C GLN A 170 12.71 -1.89 -2.40
N ALA A 171 12.82 -2.56 -1.26
CA ALA A 171 12.70 -1.91 0.04
C ALA A 171 13.78 -0.84 0.25
N ILE A 172 15.03 -1.10 -0.14
CA ILE A 172 16.14 -0.14 -0.11
C ILE A 172 15.86 1.05 -1.03
N THR A 173 15.44 0.77 -2.28
CA THR A 173 15.09 1.79 -3.27
C THR A 173 14.00 2.74 -2.75
N PHE A 174 12.85 2.22 -2.33
CA PHE A 174 11.75 3.06 -1.84
C PHE A 174 12.10 3.79 -0.54
N THR A 175 12.88 3.18 0.35
CA THR A 175 13.36 3.85 1.57
C THR A 175 14.10 5.14 1.23
N SER A 176 15.04 5.08 0.28
CA SER A 176 15.83 6.24 -0.13
C SER A 176 15.05 7.27 -0.94
N GLN A 177 14.19 6.82 -1.87
CA GLN A 177 13.40 7.70 -2.74
C GLN A 177 12.32 8.47 -1.98
N ILE A 178 11.74 7.85 -0.94
CA ILE A 178 10.70 8.48 -0.12
C ILE A 178 11.32 9.34 0.99
N GLY A 179 12.53 9.01 1.45
CA GLY A 179 13.20 9.74 2.53
C GLY A 179 12.91 9.19 3.93
N PHE A 180 12.76 7.87 4.07
CA PHE A 180 12.48 7.26 5.38
C PHE A 180 13.76 7.17 6.24
N LEU A 181 14.08 8.26 6.94
CA LEU A 181 15.29 8.40 7.78
C LEU A 181 15.40 7.33 8.88
N VAL A 182 14.27 6.79 9.35
CA VAL A 182 14.23 5.73 10.37
C VAL A 182 14.96 4.44 9.94
N ALA A 183 15.21 4.27 8.64
CA ALA A 183 15.92 3.12 8.10
C ALA A 183 17.44 3.24 8.11
N ILE A 184 18.01 4.43 8.33
CA ILE A 184 19.46 4.66 8.31
C ILE A 184 20.21 3.67 9.22
N PRO A 185 19.82 3.48 10.51
CA PRO A 185 20.54 2.55 11.37
C PRO A 185 20.48 1.10 10.89
N ALA A 186 19.40 0.71 10.22
CA ALA A 186 19.26 -0.64 9.66
C ALA A 186 20.18 -0.83 8.45
N LEU A 187 20.24 0.16 7.55
CA LEU A 187 21.13 0.16 6.38
C LEU A 187 22.60 0.12 6.80
N GLU A 188 23.02 0.97 7.74
CA GLU A 188 24.42 1.00 8.22
C GLU A 188 24.86 -0.34 8.81
N ARG A 189 24.01 -0.96 9.63
CA ARG A 189 24.28 -2.28 10.20
C ARG A 189 24.45 -3.34 9.11
N MET A 190 23.59 -3.31 8.09
CA MET A 190 23.65 -4.26 6.99
C MET A 190 24.91 -4.08 6.14
N VAL A 191 25.27 -2.85 5.80
CA VAL A 191 26.52 -2.55 5.06
C VAL A 191 27.73 -3.10 5.81
N ARG A 192 27.89 -2.75 7.09
CA ARG A 192 29.01 -3.24 7.91
C ARG A 192 29.05 -4.77 7.99
N ARG A 193 27.89 -5.40 8.15
CA ARG A 193 27.79 -6.87 8.23
C ARG A 193 28.24 -7.55 6.94
N ILE A 194 27.80 -7.04 5.79
CA ILE A 194 28.13 -7.65 4.50
C ILE A 194 29.60 -7.39 4.16
N GLU A 195 30.11 -6.19 4.39
CA GLU A 195 31.53 -5.87 4.16
C GLU A 195 32.49 -6.71 5.02
N ALA A 196 32.14 -6.95 6.29
CA ALA A 196 32.91 -7.83 7.16
C ALA A 196 32.98 -9.28 6.62
N ARG A 197 31.93 -9.76 5.95
CA ARG A 197 31.86 -11.11 5.37
C ARG A 197 32.51 -11.24 4.01
N VAL A 198 32.54 -10.17 3.23
CA VAL A 198 33.15 -10.12 1.90
C VAL A 198 34.66 -9.86 1.97
N SER A 199 35.18 -9.47 3.14
CA SER A 199 36.61 -9.22 3.33
C SER A 199 37.47 -10.48 3.09
N PRO A 200 38.68 -10.36 2.49
CA PRO A 200 39.34 -11.44 1.75
C PRO A 200 39.90 -12.63 2.57
N GLY A 201 39.56 -12.75 3.85
CA GLY A 201 40.16 -13.74 4.76
C GLY A 201 39.36 -15.02 5.00
N GLU A 202 38.05 -15.05 4.73
CA GLU A 202 37.16 -16.11 5.24
C GLU A 202 36.17 -16.69 4.20
N LEU A 203 36.51 -16.65 2.91
CA LEU A 203 35.70 -17.23 1.83
C LEU A 203 35.73 -18.78 1.77
N LEU A 204 36.10 -19.47 2.85
CA LEU A 204 36.32 -20.91 2.79
C LEU A 204 35.10 -21.79 3.14
N ASN A 205 33.99 -21.28 3.67
CA ASN A 205 32.94 -22.18 4.19
C ASN A 205 31.48 -21.67 4.18
N LEU A 206 31.11 -20.68 3.36
CA LEU A 206 29.71 -20.32 3.13
C LEU A 206 29.31 -20.74 1.71
N SER A 207 28.05 -21.08 1.49
CA SER A 207 27.55 -21.30 0.13
C SER A 207 27.77 -20.00 -0.66
N ASN A 208 28.74 -20.00 -1.59
CA ASN A 208 29.19 -18.77 -2.26
C ASN A 208 28.02 -17.97 -2.89
N ALA A 209 26.97 -18.68 -3.31
CA ALA A 209 25.78 -18.08 -3.92
C ALA A 209 24.98 -17.15 -2.99
N GLU A 210 24.72 -17.51 -1.73
CA GLU A 210 23.93 -16.67 -0.82
C GLU A 210 24.69 -15.39 -0.42
N LEU A 211 26.01 -15.50 -0.29
CA LEU A 211 26.87 -14.36 0.01
C LEU A 211 26.99 -13.44 -1.21
N GLU A 212 27.12 -13.98 -2.42
CA GLU A 212 27.11 -13.22 -3.68
C GLU A 212 25.79 -12.46 -3.87
N ASP A 213 24.67 -13.14 -3.65
CA ASP A 213 23.33 -12.58 -3.71
C ASP A 213 23.14 -11.44 -2.70
N GLU A 214 23.60 -11.62 -1.47
CA GLU A 214 23.53 -10.56 -0.45
C GLU A 214 24.52 -9.41 -0.73
N ALA A 215 25.72 -9.71 -1.22
CA ALA A 215 26.70 -8.70 -1.65
C ALA A 215 26.18 -7.84 -2.81
N SER A 216 25.31 -8.38 -3.67
CA SER A 216 24.67 -7.63 -4.75
C SER A 216 23.81 -6.44 -4.24
N LEU A 217 23.40 -6.46 -2.97
CA LEU A 217 22.63 -5.37 -2.35
C LEU A 217 23.50 -4.20 -1.88
N LEU A 218 24.82 -4.40 -1.69
CA LEU A 218 25.71 -3.38 -1.14
C LEU A 218 25.70 -2.04 -1.89
N PRO A 219 25.78 -2.00 -3.24
CA PRO A 219 25.74 -0.74 -3.99
C PRO A 219 24.46 0.05 -3.71
N TYR A 220 23.31 -0.65 -3.68
CA TYR A 220 22.01 -0.04 -3.41
C TYR A 220 21.92 0.51 -1.98
N MET A 221 22.44 -0.22 -0.99
CA MET A 221 22.44 0.24 0.41
C MET A 221 23.31 1.48 0.60
N LYS A 222 24.50 1.51 -0.02
CA LYS A 222 25.40 2.67 0.05
C LYS A 222 24.81 3.89 -0.65
N GLU A 223 24.25 3.72 -1.84
CA GLU A 223 23.56 4.79 -2.54
C GLU A 223 22.37 5.32 -1.72
N ALA A 224 21.57 4.43 -1.14
CA ALA A 224 20.46 4.80 -0.29
C ALA A 224 20.90 5.63 0.93
N LEU A 225 22.00 5.24 1.59
CA LEU A 225 22.56 6.00 2.71
C LEU A 225 22.99 7.40 2.29
N VAL A 226 23.73 7.53 1.19
CA VAL A 226 24.16 8.83 0.66
C VAL A 226 22.95 9.73 0.40
N ARG A 227 21.91 9.21 -0.26
CA ARG A 227 20.68 9.97 -0.53
C ARG A 227 19.98 10.42 0.76
N LEU A 228 19.85 9.53 1.73
CA LEU A 228 19.16 9.83 2.99
C LEU A 228 19.92 10.81 3.87
N GLN A 229 21.25 10.77 3.86
CA GLN A 229 22.10 11.70 4.63
C GLN A 229 22.15 13.11 4.03
N ALA A 230 21.70 13.27 2.78
CA ALA A 230 21.63 14.55 2.08
C ALA A 230 20.27 15.25 2.21
N LEU A 231 19.28 14.63 2.88
CA LEU A 231 17.96 15.21 3.18
C LEU A 231 18.00 16.02 4.48
#